data_AF-A0A514BRM4-F1
#
_entry.id   AF-A0A514BRM4-F1
#
_cell.length_a   1.000
_cell.length_b   1.000
_cell.length_c   1.000
_cell.angle_alpha   90.00
_cell.angle_beta   90.00
_cell.angle_gamma   90.00
#
_symmetry.space_group_name_H-M   'P 1'
#
loop_
_entity.id
_entity.type
_entity.pdbx_description
1 polymer ?
#
loop_
_entity_poly.entity_id
_entity_poly.type
_entity_poly.pdbx_seq_one_letter_code
_entity_poly.pdbx_strand_id
1 'polypeptide(L)'
;MPVVEAEATQVDPASIGQVEAASAQPQELTRAEREAALNEIRRKSAAAAEAERAQREAFERERERKAPAGAKCIEGVLYGKQGNEWQELGTC
;
A
#
# COMPACT_ATOMS: atom_id res chain seq x y z
N MET A 1 32.49 6.31 -40.44
CA MET A 1 32.75 5.18 -39.51
C MET A 1 31.47 4.36 -39.43
N PRO A 2 31.43 3.08 -39.84
CA PRO A 2 30.27 2.24 -39.57
C PRO A 2 30.39 1.69 -38.14
N VAL A 3 29.43 2.04 -37.29
CA VAL A 3 29.26 1.40 -35.97
C VAL A 3 28.23 0.29 -36.16
N VAL A 4 28.71 -0.92 -35.95
CA VAL A 4 27.97 -2.17 -35.83
C VAL A 4 27.30 -2.19 -34.44
N GLU A 5 26.33 -3.09 -34.25
CA GLU A 5 25.75 -3.59 -32.97
C GLU A 5 24.35 -3.03 -32.63
N ALA A 6 23.38 -3.83 -32.18
CA ALA A 6 23.43 -5.18 -31.61
C ALA A 6 22.18 -6.01 -32.00
N GLU A 7 22.40 -7.29 -32.23
CA GLU A 7 21.40 -8.34 -32.40
C GLU A 7 20.44 -8.39 -31.21
N ALA A 8 19.15 -8.49 -31.51
CA ALA A 8 18.12 -8.80 -30.54
C ALA A 8 18.30 -10.25 -30.05
N THR A 9 18.82 -10.41 -28.84
CA THR A 9 18.87 -11.72 -28.17
C THR A 9 17.44 -12.22 -27.96
N GLN A 10 17.01 -13.11 -28.83
CA GLN A 10 15.74 -13.82 -28.76
C GLN A 10 15.82 -14.78 -27.56
N VAL A 11 15.18 -14.41 -26.45
CA VAL A 11 15.08 -15.27 -25.27
C VAL A 11 14.11 -16.41 -25.60
N ASP A 12 14.65 -17.62 -25.72
CA ASP A 12 13.91 -18.83 -26.01
C ASP A 12 12.94 -19.15 -24.84
N PRO A 13 11.61 -19.18 -25.05
CA PRO A 13 10.64 -19.40 -23.98
C PRO A 13 10.73 -20.83 -23.40
N ALA A 14 11.47 -21.74 -24.02
CA ALA A 14 11.70 -23.09 -23.52
C ALA A 14 12.70 -23.13 -22.34
N SER A 15 13.39 -22.03 -22.04
CA SER A 15 14.41 -21.97 -20.99
C SER A 15 13.89 -21.43 -19.65
N ILE A 16 12.56 -21.37 -19.45
CA ILE A 16 11.96 -21.16 -18.13
C ILE A 16 12.18 -22.44 -17.34
N GLY A 17 13.38 -22.56 -16.78
CA GLY A 17 13.77 -23.64 -15.90
C GLY A 17 12.71 -23.82 -14.83
N GLN A 18 12.33 -25.08 -14.63
CA GLN A 18 11.50 -25.52 -13.53
C GLN A 18 11.99 -24.84 -12.26
N VAL A 19 11.20 -23.92 -11.72
CA VAL A 19 11.39 -23.44 -10.36
C VAL A 19 11.01 -24.63 -9.51
N GLU A 20 12.01 -25.45 -9.17
CA GLU A 20 11.87 -26.55 -8.23
C GLU A 20 11.40 -25.91 -6.93
N ALA A 21 10.09 -25.93 -6.70
CA ALA A 21 9.49 -25.48 -5.47
C ALA A 21 10.07 -26.39 -4.40
N ALA A 22 11.11 -25.91 -3.70
CA ALA A 22 11.66 -26.57 -2.54
C ALA A 22 10.46 -26.80 -1.62
N SER A 23 9.99 -28.04 -1.59
CA SER A 23 8.92 -28.46 -0.71
C SER A 23 9.51 -28.41 0.69
N ALA A 24 9.53 -27.22 1.28
CA ALA A 24 9.74 -27.04 2.70
C ALA A 24 8.59 -27.80 3.35
N GLN A 25 8.83 -29.08 3.65
CA GLN A 25 7.90 -29.86 4.45
C GLN A 25 7.67 -29.02 5.71
N PRO A 26 6.42 -28.64 6.02
CA PRO A 26 6.14 -27.81 7.17
C PRO A 26 6.64 -28.60 8.38
N GLN A 27 7.76 -28.15 8.96
CA GLN A 27 8.29 -28.78 10.16
C GLN A 27 7.16 -28.74 11.19
N GLU A 28 6.86 -29.89 11.79
CA GLU A 28 5.85 -29.97 12.83
C GLU A 28 6.36 -29.21 14.05
N LEU A 29 6.02 -27.92 14.11
CA LEU A 29 6.28 -27.07 15.25
C LEU A 29 5.67 -27.71 16.48
N THR A 30 6.45 -27.80 17.55
CA THR A 30 5.90 -28.20 18.85
C THR A 30 4.80 -27.22 19.24
N ARG A 31 3.87 -27.67 20.10
CA ARG A 31 2.77 -26.82 20.57
C ARG A 31 3.27 -25.46 21.10
N ALA A 32 4.37 -25.46 21.83
CA ALA A 32 4.98 -24.26 22.40
C ALA A 32 5.51 -23.30 21.31
N GLU A 33 6.18 -23.82 20.28
CA GLU A 33 6.68 -23.01 19.16
C GLU A 33 5.55 -22.43 18.32
N ARG A 34 4.48 -23.21 18.10
CA ARG A 34 3.29 -22.74 17.41
C ARG A 34 2.59 -21.62 18.18
N GLU A 35 2.46 -21.75 19.50
CA GLU A 35 1.88 -20.70 20.35
C GLU A 35 2.75 -19.43 20.36
N ALA A 36 4.08 -19.57 20.39
CA ALA A 36 5.01 -18.45 20.28
C ALA A 36 4.90 -17.71 18.94
N ALA A 37 4.86 -18.45 17.82
CA ALA A 37 4.69 -17.87 16.49
C ALA A 37 3.36 -17.13 16.34
N LEU A 38 2.26 -17.71 16.85
CA LEU A 38 0.95 -17.05 16.83
C LEU A 38 0.95 -15.75 17.67
N ASN A 39 1.61 -15.74 18.82
CA ASN A 39 1.74 -14.54 19.63
C ASN A 39 2.58 -13.46 18.95
N GLU A 40 3.63 -13.85 18.21
CA GLU A 40 4.40 -12.92 17.41
C GLU A 40 3.56 -12.30 16.28
N ILE A 41 2.79 -13.12 15.57
CA ILE A 41 1.86 -12.66 14.53
C ILE A 41 0.86 -11.67 15.10
N ARG A 42 0.21 -12.01 16.23
CA ARG A 42 -0.76 -11.14 16.91
C ARG A 42 -0.17 -9.79 17.29
N ARG A 43 1.05 -9.78 17.82
CA ARG A 43 1.76 -8.55 18.19
C ARG A 43 2.08 -7.70 16.96
N LYS A 44 2.58 -8.32 15.88
CA LYS A 44 2.85 -7.62 14.61
C LYS A 44 1.57 -7.06 13.99
N SER A 45 0.47 -7.81 14.01
CA SER A 45 -0.82 -7.35 13.50
C SER A 45 -1.39 -6.21 14.34
N ALA A 46 -1.24 -6.25 15.67
CA ALA A 46 -1.67 -5.15 16.53
C ALA A 46 -0.86 -3.87 16.25
N ALA A 47 0.47 -3.98 16.15
CA ALA A 47 1.32 -2.85 15.81
C ALA A 47 1.02 -2.27 14.42
N ALA A 48 0.74 -3.12 13.43
CA ALA A 48 0.32 -2.67 12.10
C ALA A 48 -1.03 -1.93 12.13
N ALA A 49 -2.00 -2.46 12.88
CA ALA A 49 -3.32 -1.82 13.03
C ALA A 49 -3.25 -0.48 13.78
N GLU A 50 -2.33 -0.33 14.73
CA GLU A 50 -2.05 0.94 15.40
C GLU A 50 -1.39 1.94 14.45
N ALA A 51 -0.39 1.50 13.67
CA ALA A 51 0.27 2.33 12.67
C ALA A 51 -0.71 2.82 11.59
N GLU A 52 -1.61 1.94 11.11
CA GLU A 52 -2.63 2.30 10.14
C GLU A 52 -3.63 3.32 10.71
N ARG A 53 -4.08 3.12 11.96
CA ARG A 53 -4.93 4.10 12.65
C ARG A 53 -4.24 5.46 12.77
N ALA A 54 -2.97 5.47 13.19
CA ALA A 54 -2.20 6.70 13.31
C ALA A 54 -2.03 7.41 11.96
N GLN A 55 -1.82 6.68 10.87
CA GLN A 55 -1.74 7.25 9.53
C GLN A 55 -3.08 7.84 9.07
N ARG A 56 -4.19 7.13 9.31
CA ARG A 56 -5.54 7.62 8.99
C ARG A 56 -5.86 8.89 9.77
N GLU A 57 -5.62 8.91 11.07
CA GLU A 57 -5.82 10.10 11.89
C GLU A 57 -4.93 11.27 11.46
N ALA A 58 -3.67 11.02 11.13
CA ALA A 58 -2.77 12.06 10.64
C ALA A 58 -3.26 12.65 9.31
N PHE A 59 -3.71 11.79 8.39
CA PHE A 59 -4.30 12.20 7.12
C PHE A 59 -5.58 13.02 7.32
N GLU A 60 -6.47 12.57 8.21
CA GLU A 60 -7.70 13.31 8.54
C GLU A 60 -7.42 14.67 9.16
N ARG A 61 -6.49 14.74 10.13
CA ARG A 61 -6.08 16.03 10.72
C ARG A 61 -5.44 16.95 9.70
N GLU A 62 -4.63 16.43 8.78
CA GLU A 62 -4.05 17.24 7.71
C GLU A 62 -5.13 17.74 6.75
N ARG A 63 -6.11 16.89 6.42
CA ARG A 63 -7.27 17.26 5.61
C ARG A 63 -8.09 18.35 6.28
N GLU A 64 -8.38 18.22 7.57
CA GLU A 64 -9.08 19.24 8.36
C GLU A 64 -8.29 20.56 8.44
N ARG A 65 -6.97 20.49 8.62
CA ARG A 65 -6.12 21.68 8.64
C ARG A 65 -6.12 22.44 7.31
N LYS A 66 -6.18 21.71 6.18
CA LYS A 66 -6.19 22.29 4.84
C LYS A 66 -7.58 22.71 4.38
N ALA A 67 -8.63 22.13 4.95
CA ALA A 67 -10.00 22.45 4.59
C ALA A 67 -10.39 23.85 5.10
N PRO A 68 -10.86 24.76 4.22
CA PRO A 68 -11.41 26.03 4.67
C PRO A 68 -12.70 25.79 5.46
N ALA A 69 -12.96 26.66 6.44
CA ALA A 69 -14.13 26.54 7.31
C ALA A 69 -15.43 26.49 6.48
N GLY A 70 -16.21 25.44 6.67
CA GLY A 70 -17.48 25.22 5.95
C GLY A 70 -17.35 24.60 4.56
N ALA A 71 -16.15 24.19 4.15
CA ALA A 71 -15.96 23.46 2.90
C ALA A 71 -16.45 22.00 2.99
N LYS A 72 -16.90 21.45 1.86
CA LYS A 72 -17.38 20.08 1.71
C LYS A 72 -16.62 19.37 0.59
N CYS A 73 -16.17 18.16 0.87
CA CYS A 73 -15.63 17.26 -0.14
C CYS A 73 -16.80 16.49 -0.79
N ILE A 74 -17.00 16.64 -2.10
CA ILE A 74 -18.02 15.95 -2.88
C ILE A 74 -17.30 15.31 -4.08
N GLU A 75 -17.36 13.98 -4.19
CA GLU A 75 -16.76 13.21 -5.30
C GLU A 75 -15.26 13.50 -5.55
N GLY A 76 -14.47 13.80 -4.51
CA GLY A 76 -13.03 14.12 -4.63
C GLY A 76 -12.74 15.59 -4.96
N VAL A 77 -13.76 16.44 -5.00
CA VAL A 77 -13.64 17.88 -5.20
C VAL A 77 -14.04 18.63 -3.93
N LEU A 78 -13.19 19.56 -3.49
CA LEU A 78 -13.40 20.40 -2.33
C LEU A 78 -14.18 21.65 -2.73
N TYR A 79 -15.42 21.76 -2.27
CA TYR A 79 -16.29 22.92 -2.46
C TYR A 79 -16.29 23.82 -1.22
N GLY A 80 -16.02 25.11 -1.38
CA GLY A 80 -16.23 26.12 -0.35
C GLY A 80 -17.49 26.93 -0.59
N LYS A 81 -18.10 27.47 0.46
CA LYS A 81 -19.26 28.37 0.33
C LYS A 81 -18.80 29.82 0.29
N GLN A 82 -19.03 30.52 -0.82
CA GLN A 82 -18.80 31.96 -0.95
C GLN A 82 -20.16 32.66 -1.15
N GLY A 83 -20.62 33.40 -0.13
CA GLY A 83 -21.96 33.96 -0.12
C GLY A 83 -23.05 32.86 -0.13
N ASN A 84 -23.88 32.83 -1.17
CA ASN A 84 -24.93 31.82 -1.36
C ASN A 84 -24.54 30.69 -2.32
N GLU A 85 -23.36 30.75 -2.93
CA GLU A 85 -22.92 29.80 -3.96
C GLU A 85 -21.83 28.87 -3.44
N TRP A 86 -21.76 27.67 -4.04
CA TRP A 86 -20.67 26.72 -3.84
C TRP A 86 -19.62 26.94 -4.93
N GLN A 87 -18.36 27.10 -4.53
CA GLN A 87 -17.22 27.26 -5.43
C GLN A 87 -16.22 26.13 -5.25
N GLU A 88 -15.65 25.67 -6.35
CA GLU A 88 -14.58 24.68 -6.35
C GLU A 88 -13.27 25.31 -5.88
N LEU A 89 -12.68 24.74 -4.85
CA LEU A 89 -11.44 25.21 -4.25
C LEU A 89 -10.25 24.32 -4.59
N GLY A 90 -10.50 23.10 -5.07
CA GLY A 90 -9.47 22.14 -5.46
C GLY A 90 -9.91 20.70 -5.19
N THR A 91 -8.95 19.80 -5.05
CA THR A 91 -9.18 18.40 -4.76
C THR A 91 -9.16 18.10 -3.26
N CYS A 92 -9.95 17.11 -2.88
CA CYS A 92 -9.90 16.41 -1.60
C CYS A 92 -9.77 14.89 -1.88
#